data_AF-A0AAV1L5U1-F1
#
_entry.id   AF-A0AAV1L5U1-F1
#
_cell.length_a   1.000
_cell.length_b   1.000
_cell.length_c   1.000
_cell.angle_alpha   90.00
_cell.angle_beta   90.00
_cell.angle_gamma   90.00
#
_symmetry.space_group_name_H-M   'P 1'
#
loop_
_entity.id
_entity.type
_entity.pdbx_description
1 polymer ?
#
loop_
_entity_poly.entity_id
_entity_poly.type
_entity_poly.pdbx_seq_one_letter_code
_entity_poly.pdbx_strand_id
1 'polypeptide(L)'
;MEGKLLFLAPVVLFAFLLQDVAAQRFYNNYYGRNLYEHGRSISDDLVKCGPHTCGVGAHCMHGSVRPVCACLPGYSGDPLTQCVKIECVSNDDCRSHQSCVNQHCINPCEGACGNNANCDVRQHVPVCSCPPSYTGNPFSGCRIADPEEACHPSPCGVNTKCHVANNQAICTCLPGFKGSPLTGCTHECEADSDCATKQSCRDFKCVSPCGDCGVNADCETVSAHRAICKCPRGYFGDPYRICTAECESDSQCPSYKPACLFNACVNPCTNACGVNADCNLRGLTPVCSCPRNMTGDPFTFCRPFEARDLCEPNPCGTNAKCTPGHDRTGAERPVCTCPSGYIGNALVACERGECELDSQCADNLACVGFQCVDPCLGNSQCGSGAVCMGRRHIAVCTCPNGHLGDALVNCYETNSVAATYRYNRFKRDGNYTSEPEAPTITATEIVVEATPKPSTDKVVAKKVETKKVEETKKFKTGEVGT
;
A
#
# COMPACT_ATOMS: atom_id res chain seq x y z
N MET A 1 -45.57 22.70 3.91
CA MET A 1 -46.37 23.18 2.77
C MET A 1 -46.96 21.95 2.10
N GLU A 2 -48.25 21.65 2.25
CA GLU A 2 -49.39 22.20 1.49
C GLU A 2 -49.59 21.48 0.14
N GLY A 3 -50.79 21.33 -0.41
CA GLY A 3 -52.12 21.76 0.07
C GLY A 3 -53.25 21.26 -0.84
N LYS A 4 -54.51 21.52 -0.46
CA LYS A 4 -55.70 21.34 -1.32
C LYS A 4 -55.65 22.40 -2.46
N LEU A 5 -56.40 22.36 -3.57
CA LEU A 5 -57.85 22.15 -3.72
C LEU A 5 -58.26 22.21 -5.24
N LEU A 6 -59.41 21.63 -5.62
CA LEU A 6 -60.35 21.90 -6.77
C LEU A 6 -59.88 22.68 -8.04
N PHE A 7 -60.32 22.32 -9.26
CA PHE A 7 -61.69 22.61 -9.73
C PHE A 7 -62.13 21.96 -11.07
N LEU A 8 -63.46 21.75 -11.18
CA LEU A 8 -64.36 21.67 -12.36
C LEU A 8 -64.19 20.60 -13.47
N ALA A 9 -65.31 19.96 -13.79
CA ALA A 9 -65.65 19.32 -15.08
C ALA A 9 -66.57 20.25 -15.92
N PRO A 10 -67.07 19.85 -17.11
CA PRO A 10 -68.46 19.32 -17.11
C PRO A 10 -68.84 18.35 -18.27
N VAL A 11 -70.05 17.73 -18.15
CA VAL A 11 -71.04 17.47 -19.25
C VAL A 11 -70.65 16.46 -20.37
N VAL A 12 -71.29 15.30 -20.57
CA VAL A 12 -72.35 14.55 -19.81
C VAL A 12 -72.00 13.02 -19.80
N LEU A 13 -72.79 11.95 -20.06
CA LEU A 13 -74.20 11.73 -20.46
C LEU A 13 -74.84 10.43 -19.89
N PHE A 14 -76.03 10.62 -19.32
CA PHE A 14 -77.22 9.79 -19.06
C PHE A 14 -77.39 8.35 -19.64
N ALA A 15 -78.22 7.45 -19.08
CA ALA A 15 -78.85 7.33 -17.73
C ALA A 15 -79.78 6.07 -17.65
N PHE A 16 -80.37 5.87 -16.47
CA PHE A 16 -81.60 5.12 -16.14
C PHE A 16 -81.57 3.58 -15.99
N LEU A 17 -81.68 3.16 -14.72
CA LEU A 17 -82.43 2.00 -14.24
C LEU A 17 -83.45 2.52 -13.19
N LEU A 18 -84.49 1.71 -12.89
CA LEU A 18 -85.69 2.09 -12.09
C LEU A 18 -86.59 3.09 -12.86
N GLN A 19 -87.93 2.98 -12.86
CA GLN A 19 -88.91 2.13 -12.14
C GLN A 19 -90.09 1.85 -13.11
N ASP A 20 -90.93 0.84 -12.86
CA ASP A 20 -92.29 1.08 -12.34
C ASP A 20 -93.13 -0.19 -12.07
N VAL A 21 -94.18 -0.04 -11.25
CA VAL A 21 -95.20 -1.07 -10.96
C VAL A 21 -96.59 -0.44 -10.86
N ALA A 22 -97.41 -0.50 -11.93
CA ALA A 22 -98.88 -0.56 -11.82
C ALA A 22 -99.59 -0.82 -13.18
N ALA A 23 -100.59 -1.71 -13.11
CA ALA A 23 -101.85 -1.75 -13.86
C ALA A 23 -102.02 -1.05 -15.23
N GLN A 24 -102.60 -1.81 -16.18
CA GLN A 24 -103.82 -1.35 -16.87
C GLN A 24 -104.74 -2.54 -17.26
N ARG A 25 -106.04 -2.25 -17.45
CA ARG A 25 -107.12 -3.25 -17.55
C ARG A 25 -108.29 -2.67 -18.36
N PHE A 26 -108.88 -3.45 -19.27
CA PHE A 26 -109.92 -3.03 -20.26
C PHE A 26 -109.37 -2.04 -21.32
N TYR A 27 -109.91 -1.82 -22.53
CA TYR A 27 -111.28 -1.89 -23.12
C TYR A 27 -111.17 -2.42 -24.60
N ASN A 28 -112.15 -3.02 -25.30
CA ASN A 28 -113.40 -3.73 -24.93
C ASN A 28 -114.13 -4.39 -26.14
N ASN A 29 -115.10 -5.26 -25.82
CA ASN A 29 -116.40 -5.56 -26.50
C ASN A 29 -116.52 -6.02 -27.97
N TYR A 30 -117.25 -7.14 -28.16
CA TYR A 30 -118.59 -7.28 -28.80
C TYR A 30 -118.86 -8.78 -29.13
N TYR A 31 -120.07 -9.40 -29.16
CA TYR A 31 -121.48 -9.09 -28.82
C TYR A 31 -122.08 -10.35 -28.12
N GLY A 32 -123.27 -10.40 -27.51
CA GLY A 32 -124.24 -9.35 -27.15
C GLY A 32 -125.73 -9.74 -27.32
N ARG A 33 -126.53 -9.64 -26.23
CA ARG A 33 -128.02 -9.63 -26.10
C ARG A 33 -128.81 -10.96 -25.88
N ASN A 34 -129.54 -10.97 -24.74
CA ASN A 34 -130.99 -11.25 -24.56
C ASN A 34 -131.60 -12.65 -24.84
N LEU A 35 -132.70 -13.12 -24.18
CA LEU A 35 -133.47 -12.73 -22.97
C LEU A 35 -134.45 -13.87 -22.56
N TYR A 36 -134.97 -13.83 -21.31
CA TYR A 36 -136.19 -14.48 -20.75
C TYR A 36 -136.31 -16.03 -20.54
N GLU A 37 -136.41 -16.39 -19.25
CA GLU A 37 -137.48 -17.20 -18.57
C GLU A 37 -137.55 -18.75 -18.44
N HIS A 38 -137.99 -19.12 -17.22
CA HIS A 38 -138.83 -20.28 -16.81
C HIS A 38 -138.38 -21.74 -17.06
N GLY A 39 -137.40 -22.18 -16.26
CA GLY A 39 -137.64 -23.16 -15.18
C GLY A 39 -138.16 -24.58 -15.50
N ARG A 40 -137.26 -25.57 -15.43
CA ARG A 40 -137.52 -26.89 -14.83
C ARG A 40 -136.21 -27.51 -14.31
N SER A 41 -136.31 -28.43 -13.35
CA SER A 41 -135.19 -29.21 -12.81
C SER A 41 -135.35 -30.70 -13.14
N ILE A 42 -134.34 -31.51 -12.79
CA ILE A 42 -134.27 -32.98 -12.94
C ILE A 42 -134.01 -33.41 -14.40
N SER A 43 -133.11 -34.35 -14.73
CA SER A 43 -132.30 -35.27 -13.90
C SER A 43 -130.80 -35.25 -14.24
N ASP A 44 -130.03 -35.87 -13.34
CA ASP A 44 -128.72 -36.48 -13.58
C ASP A 44 -128.68 -37.26 -14.91
N ASP A 45 -127.73 -36.93 -15.78
CA ASP A 45 -127.43 -37.64 -17.02
C ASP A 45 -125.92 -37.57 -17.30
N LEU A 46 -125.16 -38.35 -16.53
CA LEU A 46 -123.70 -38.46 -16.64
C LEU A 46 -123.30 -38.94 -18.05
N VAL A 47 -122.85 -38.04 -18.92
CA VAL A 47 -122.51 -38.34 -20.32
C VAL A 47 -121.40 -39.39 -20.39
N LYS A 48 -121.78 -40.64 -20.68
CA LYS A 48 -120.88 -41.80 -20.66
C LYS A 48 -119.91 -41.78 -21.84
N CYS A 49 -118.68 -42.19 -21.58
CA CYS A 49 -117.67 -42.40 -22.61
C CYS A 49 -118.11 -43.52 -23.56
N GLY A 50 -118.32 -43.18 -24.84
CA GLY A 50 -118.70 -44.12 -25.88
C GLY A 50 -117.49 -44.63 -26.69
N PRO A 51 -117.71 -45.61 -27.59
CA PRO A 51 -116.71 -45.94 -28.60
C PRO A 51 -116.41 -44.72 -29.47
N HIS A 52 -115.13 -44.50 -29.79
CA HIS A 52 -114.64 -43.37 -30.60
C HIS A 52 -114.91 -41.95 -30.04
N THR A 53 -115.22 -41.80 -28.75
CA THR A 53 -115.39 -40.47 -28.12
C THR A 53 -114.08 -39.67 -27.99
N CYS A 54 -112.93 -40.33 -28.02
CA CYS A 54 -111.60 -39.71 -27.98
C CYS A 54 -110.68 -40.33 -29.03
N GLY A 55 -109.57 -39.63 -29.34
CA GLY A 55 -108.56 -40.06 -30.30
C GLY A 55 -107.82 -41.34 -29.89
N VAL A 56 -107.15 -41.98 -30.85
CA VAL A 56 -106.30 -43.14 -30.56
C VAL A 56 -105.18 -42.72 -29.61
N GLY A 57 -104.94 -43.50 -28.54
CA GLY A 57 -103.97 -43.18 -27.49
C GLY A 57 -104.49 -42.25 -26.39
N ALA A 58 -105.75 -41.82 -26.42
CA ALA A 58 -106.40 -41.04 -25.37
C ALA A 58 -107.29 -41.89 -24.45
N HIS A 59 -107.37 -41.50 -23.18
CA HIS A 59 -108.37 -41.96 -22.22
C HIS A 59 -109.54 -40.97 -22.15
N CYS A 60 -110.76 -41.51 -22.08
CA CYS A 60 -111.98 -40.73 -21.90
C CYS A 60 -112.39 -40.70 -20.42
N MET A 61 -112.54 -39.51 -19.86
CA MET A 61 -113.05 -39.28 -18.52
C MET A 61 -114.46 -38.68 -18.58
N HIS A 62 -115.35 -39.12 -17.69
CA HIS A 62 -116.70 -38.57 -17.56
C HIS A 62 -116.62 -37.13 -17.03
N GLY A 63 -117.19 -36.18 -17.78
CA GLY A 63 -117.24 -34.76 -17.41
C GLY A 63 -118.67 -34.23 -17.37
N SER A 64 -118.95 -33.30 -16.45
CA SER A 64 -120.30 -32.84 -16.08
C SER A 64 -121.10 -32.09 -17.15
N VAL A 65 -120.55 -31.93 -18.35
CA VAL A 65 -121.15 -31.20 -19.50
C VAL A 65 -120.81 -31.89 -20.83
N ARG A 66 -119.59 -32.44 -20.93
CA ARG A 66 -119.12 -33.28 -22.03
C ARG A 66 -117.99 -34.20 -21.55
N PRO A 67 -117.77 -35.36 -22.18
CA PRO A 67 -116.59 -36.19 -21.91
C PRO A 67 -115.30 -35.40 -22.13
N VAL A 68 -114.30 -35.69 -21.29
CA VAL A 68 -112.98 -35.05 -21.31
C VAL A 68 -111.94 -36.07 -21.76
N CYS A 69 -111.34 -35.83 -22.92
CA CYS A 69 -110.26 -36.65 -23.45
C CYS A 69 -108.91 -36.13 -22.91
N ALA A 70 -108.05 -37.05 -22.46
CA ALA A 70 -106.66 -36.77 -22.13
C ALA A 70 -105.76 -37.88 -22.70
N CYS A 71 -104.52 -37.57 -23.11
CA CYS A 71 -103.60 -38.60 -23.57
C CYS A 71 -103.26 -39.57 -22.43
N LEU A 72 -103.04 -40.85 -22.77
CA LEU A 72 -102.53 -41.84 -21.83
C LEU A 72 -101.12 -41.47 -21.34
N PRO A 73 -100.68 -41.91 -20.15
CA PRO A 73 -99.30 -41.72 -19.71
C PRO A 73 -98.30 -42.25 -20.75
N GLY A 74 -97.29 -41.46 -21.09
CA GLY A 74 -96.35 -41.77 -22.19
C GLY A 74 -96.90 -41.51 -23.60
N TYR A 75 -98.01 -40.77 -23.73
CA TYR A 75 -98.54 -40.27 -25.01
C TYR A 75 -98.75 -38.75 -24.96
N SER A 76 -98.63 -38.08 -26.12
CA SER A 76 -98.85 -36.64 -26.29
C SER A 76 -99.48 -36.34 -27.66
N GLY A 77 -99.91 -35.10 -27.88
CA GLY A 77 -100.68 -34.68 -29.06
C GLY A 77 -102.04 -34.11 -28.69
N ASP A 78 -103.03 -34.26 -29.57
CA ASP A 78 -104.41 -33.84 -29.32
C ASP A 78 -105.28 -35.04 -28.88
N PRO A 79 -105.83 -35.03 -27.65
CA PRO A 79 -106.69 -36.12 -27.16
C PRO A 79 -107.99 -36.34 -27.95
N LEU A 80 -108.43 -35.38 -28.78
CA LEU A 80 -109.64 -35.51 -29.58
C LEU A 80 -109.38 -36.23 -30.92
N THR A 81 -108.22 -36.04 -31.54
CA THR A 81 -107.88 -36.66 -32.84
C THR A 81 -106.96 -37.87 -32.68
N GLN A 82 -105.74 -37.67 -32.17
CA GLN A 82 -104.77 -38.72 -31.91
C GLN A 82 -103.69 -38.25 -30.93
N CYS A 83 -103.45 -39.06 -29.90
CA CYS A 83 -102.22 -39.00 -29.13
C CYS A 83 -101.21 -40.00 -29.72
N VAL A 84 -99.99 -39.54 -29.99
CA VAL A 84 -98.86 -40.39 -30.37
C VAL A 84 -98.08 -40.80 -29.13
N LYS A 85 -97.48 -41.99 -29.15
CA LYS A 85 -96.58 -42.42 -28.08
C LYS A 85 -95.31 -41.58 -28.13
N ILE A 86 -94.92 -41.01 -27.00
CA ILE A 86 -93.70 -40.21 -26.84
C ILE A 86 -92.60 -41.02 -26.15
N GLU A 87 -91.36 -40.55 -26.26
CA GLU A 87 -90.21 -41.16 -25.60
C GLU A 87 -89.93 -40.56 -24.22
N CYS A 88 -90.23 -39.27 -24.04
CA CYS A 88 -89.97 -38.54 -22.80
C CYS A 88 -90.93 -37.36 -22.61
N VAL A 89 -91.11 -36.93 -21.35
CA VAL A 89 -91.78 -35.67 -20.97
C VAL A 89 -90.76 -34.69 -20.38
N SER A 90 -89.72 -35.22 -19.74
CA SER A 90 -88.69 -34.54 -18.97
C SER A 90 -87.31 -35.14 -19.28
N ASN A 91 -86.24 -34.45 -18.89
CA ASN A 91 -84.88 -34.96 -19.06
C ASN A 91 -84.63 -36.26 -18.28
N ASP A 92 -85.23 -36.42 -17.11
CA ASP A 92 -85.04 -37.59 -16.22
C ASP A 92 -85.65 -38.89 -16.81
N ASP A 93 -86.54 -38.79 -17.81
CA ASP A 93 -87.05 -39.94 -18.57
C ASP A 93 -86.00 -40.51 -19.55
N CYS A 94 -85.01 -39.70 -19.93
CA CYS A 94 -83.95 -40.07 -20.87
C CYS A 94 -82.72 -40.63 -20.14
N ARG A 95 -81.84 -41.33 -20.88
CA ARG A 95 -80.54 -41.76 -20.33
C ARG A 95 -79.68 -40.53 -20.02
N SER A 96 -78.71 -40.68 -19.11
CA SER A 96 -77.82 -39.60 -18.65
C SER A 96 -76.99 -38.88 -19.75
N HIS A 97 -76.94 -39.44 -20.95
CA HIS A 97 -76.28 -38.89 -22.15
C HIS A 97 -77.26 -38.43 -23.24
N GLN A 98 -78.54 -38.31 -22.91
CA GLN A 98 -79.62 -37.87 -23.80
C GLN A 98 -80.46 -36.80 -23.10
N SER A 99 -81.14 -35.96 -23.86
CA SER A 99 -82.02 -34.89 -23.35
C SER A 99 -83.39 -34.97 -24.00
N CYS A 100 -84.43 -34.61 -23.27
CA CYS A 100 -85.78 -34.59 -23.81
C CYS A 100 -86.01 -33.30 -24.61
N VAL A 101 -86.01 -33.43 -25.93
CA VAL A 101 -86.24 -32.31 -26.86
C VAL A 101 -87.35 -32.71 -27.82
N ASN A 102 -88.40 -31.89 -27.90
CA ASN A 102 -89.58 -32.17 -28.74
C ASN A 102 -90.15 -33.60 -28.53
N GLN A 103 -90.20 -34.06 -27.27
CA GLN A 103 -90.74 -35.36 -26.84
C GLN A 103 -89.91 -36.61 -27.25
N HIS A 104 -88.68 -36.38 -27.74
CA HIS A 104 -87.70 -37.38 -28.13
C HIS A 104 -86.42 -37.30 -27.27
N CYS A 105 -85.78 -38.45 -27.00
CA CYS A 105 -84.51 -38.51 -26.26
C CYS A 105 -83.32 -38.40 -27.22
N ILE A 106 -82.92 -37.17 -27.58
CA ILE A 106 -81.79 -36.93 -28.48
C ILE A 106 -80.47 -36.80 -27.70
N ASN A 107 -79.32 -37.01 -28.35
CA ASN A 107 -78.01 -36.70 -27.77
C ASN A 107 -77.75 -35.18 -27.86
N PRO A 108 -77.65 -34.44 -26.74
CA PRO A 108 -77.50 -32.99 -26.78
C PRO A 108 -76.16 -32.51 -27.33
N CYS A 109 -75.15 -33.39 -27.49
CA CYS A 109 -73.88 -33.03 -28.10
C CYS A 109 -73.95 -32.87 -29.63
N GLU A 110 -75.02 -33.35 -30.29
CA GLU A 110 -75.15 -33.31 -31.75
C GLU A 110 -75.40 -31.88 -32.24
N GLY A 111 -74.32 -31.21 -32.68
CA GLY A 111 -74.33 -29.83 -33.18
C GLY A 111 -74.13 -28.74 -32.11
N ALA A 112 -73.92 -29.10 -30.84
CA ALA A 112 -73.82 -28.12 -29.75
C ALA A 112 -72.41 -27.54 -29.52
N CYS A 113 -71.36 -28.24 -29.95
CA CYS A 113 -69.96 -27.81 -29.77
C CYS A 113 -69.27 -27.53 -31.10
N GLY A 114 -68.29 -26.63 -31.08
CA GLY A 114 -67.52 -26.24 -32.26
C GLY A 114 -66.48 -27.28 -32.69
N ASN A 115 -65.88 -27.06 -33.87
CA ASN A 115 -64.87 -27.95 -34.43
C ASN A 115 -63.70 -28.17 -33.45
N ASN A 116 -63.24 -29.42 -33.33
CA ASN A 116 -62.20 -29.89 -32.39
C ASN A 116 -62.49 -29.66 -30.88
N ALA A 117 -63.72 -29.29 -30.48
CA ALA A 117 -64.11 -29.31 -29.08
C ALA A 117 -64.57 -30.71 -28.66
N ASN A 118 -64.26 -31.09 -27.42
CA ASN A 118 -64.81 -32.27 -26.77
C ASN A 118 -66.15 -31.92 -26.09
N CYS A 119 -67.17 -32.76 -26.29
CA CYS A 119 -68.48 -32.62 -25.65
C CYS A 119 -68.69 -33.71 -24.60
N ASP A 120 -69.14 -33.31 -23.42
CA ASP A 120 -69.55 -34.20 -22.33
C ASP A 120 -70.98 -33.83 -21.90
N VAL A 121 -71.82 -34.83 -21.60
CA VAL A 121 -73.23 -34.58 -21.22
C VAL A 121 -73.34 -34.55 -19.71
N ARG A 122 -73.64 -33.38 -19.15
CA ARG A 122 -73.81 -33.18 -17.71
C ARG A 122 -75.23 -32.73 -17.43
N GLN A 123 -75.95 -33.51 -16.61
CA GLN A 123 -77.34 -33.22 -16.22
C GLN A 123 -78.25 -32.96 -17.44
N HIS A 124 -78.08 -33.76 -18.50
CA HIS A 124 -78.85 -33.64 -19.75
C HIS A 124 -78.65 -32.30 -20.49
N VAL A 125 -77.47 -31.69 -20.35
CA VAL A 125 -77.01 -30.46 -21.02
C VAL A 125 -75.61 -30.72 -21.63
N PRO A 126 -75.29 -30.21 -22.83
CA PRO A 126 -73.98 -30.42 -23.44
C PRO A 126 -72.95 -29.43 -22.86
N VAL A 127 -71.80 -29.96 -22.43
CA VAL A 127 -70.67 -29.18 -21.90
C VAL A 127 -69.50 -29.29 -22.86
N CYS A 128 -69.22 -28.19 -23.57
CA CYS A 128 -68.14 -28.09 -24.54
C CYS A 128 -66.82 -27.69 -23.87
N SER A 129 -65.73 -28.35 -24.21
CA SER A 129 -64.37 -28.08 -23.70
C SER A 129 -63.32 -28.24 -24.81
N CYS A 130 -62.24 -27.46 -24.78
CA CYS A 130 -61.10 -27.74 -25.68
C CYS A 130 -60.24 -28.88 -25.11
N PRO A 131 -59.80 -29.86 -25.92
CA PRO A 131 -58.92 -30.92 -25.47
C PRO A 131 -57.51 -30.38 -25.12
N PRO A 132 -56.66 -31.17 -24.43
CA PRO A 132 -55.28 -30.80 -24.16
C PRO A 132 -54.52 -30.38 -25.43
N SER A 133 -53.68 -29.35 -25.31
CA SER A 133 -52.97 -28.69 -26.42
C SER A 133 -53.85 -27.98 -27.45
N TYR A 134 -55.14 -27.74 -27.16
CA TYR A 134 -56.02 -26.89 -27.95
C TYR A 134 -56.51 -25.67 -27.14
N THR A 135 -56.79 -24.57 -27.83
CA THR A 135 -57.30 -23.30 -27.27
C THR A 135 -58.39 -22.70 -28.17
N GLY A 136 -59.19 -21.78 -27.63
CA GLY A 136 -60.30 -21.14 -28.34
C GLY A 136 -61.58 -21.11 -27.50
N ASN A 137 -62.72 -20.91 -28.17
CA ASN A 137 -64.05 -20.98 -27.55
C ASN A 137 -64.68 -22.34 -27.92
N PRO A 138 -64.93 -23.25 -26.97
CA PRO A 138 -65.45 -24.60 -27.27
C PRO A 138 -66.80 -24.64 -28.00
N PHE A 139 -67.58 -23.57 -27.98
CA PHE A 139 -68.87 -23.50 -28.69
C PHE A 139 -68.73 -23.09 -30.16
N SER A 140 -67.67 -22.37 -30.55
CA SER A 140 -67.43 -21.97 -31.96
C SER A 140 -66.31 -22.75 -32.63
N GLY A 141 -65.30 -23.18 -31.86
CA GLY A 141 -64.23 -24.06 -32.31
C GLY A 141 -62.94 -23.89 -31.52
N CYS A 142 -62.23 -25.01 -31.36
CA CYS A 142 -60.90 -25.06 -30.79
C CYS A 142 -59.86 -25.21 -31.93
N ARG A 143 -58.74 -24.51 -31.81
CA ARG A 143 -57.54 -24.72 -32.64
C ARG A 143 -56.40 -25.26 -31.78
N ILE A 144 -55.37 -25.80 -32.41
CA ILE A 144 -54.13 -26.14 -31.69
C ILE A 144 -53.62 -24.87 -31.00
N ALA A 145 -53.22 -25.00 -29.73
CA ALA A 145 -52.61 -23.93 -28.96
C ALA A 145 -51.20 -23.70 -29.50
N ASP A 146 -50.95 -22.51 -30.05
CA ASP A 146 -49.64 -22.12 -30.53
C ASP A 146 -48.75 -21.77 -29.33
N PRO A 147 -47.59 -22.42 -29.14
CA PRO A 147 -46.67 -22.05 -28.06
C PRO A 147 -46.25 -20.58 -28.09
N GLU A 148 -46.14 -19.95 -29.26
CA GLU A 148 -45.70 -18.55 -29.39
C GLU A 148 -46.77 -17.53 -28.94
N GLU A 149 -48.04 -17.94 -28.79
CA GLU A 149 -49.14 -17.04 -28.41
C GLU A 149 -48.93 -16.40 -27.03
N ALA A 150 -48.17 -17.04 -26.13
CA ALA A 150 -47.79 -16.46 -24.84
C ALA A 150 -46.90 -15.20 -24.95
N CYS A 151 -46.22 -14.98 -26.09
CA CYS A 151 -45.41 -13.80 -26.37
C CYS A 151 -46.11 -12.78 -27.30
N HIS A 152 -47.38 -12.99 -27.67
CA HIS A 152 -48.08 -12.16 -28.67
C HIS A 152 -49.48 -11.71 -28.18
N PRO A 153 -49.65 -10.44 -27.72
CA PRO A 153 -48.64 -9.40 -27.56
C PRO A 153 -47.67 -9.69 -26.41
N SER A 154 -46.45 -9.16 -26.49
CA SER A 154 -45.40 -9.41 -25.48
C SER A 154 -45.81 -8.92 -24.09
N PRO A 155 -45.84 -9.78 -23.06
CA PRO A 155 -46.02 -9.36 -21.67
C PRO A 155 -44.72 -8.82 -21.04
N CYS A 156 -43.61 -8.85 -21.78
CA CYS A 156 -42.31 -8.35 -21.35
C CYS A 156 -42.15 -6.85 -21.63
N GLY A 157 -41.43 -6.15 -20.75
CA GLY A 157 -41.16 -4.71 -20.89
C GLY A 157 -40.11 -4.37 -21.96
N VAL A 158 -39.84 -3.08 -22.14
CA VAL A 158 -38.91 -2.59 -23.18
C VAL A 158 -37.48 -3.12 -23.02
N ASN A 159 -36.77 -3.25 -24.15
CA ASN A 159 -35.40 -3.77 -24.25
C ASN A 159 -35.22 -5.20 -23.69
N THR A 160 -36.22 -6.05 -23.92
CA THR A 160 -36.20 -7.46 -23.55
C THR A 160 -36.43 -8.38 -24.75
N LYS A 161 -36.09 -9.65 -24.57
CA LYS A 161 -36.51 -10.76 -25.42
C LYS A 161 -37.51 -11.62 -24.66
N CYS A 162 -38.70 -11.79 -25.23
CA CYS A 162 -39.65 -12.83 -24.83
C CYS A 162 -39.23 -14.17 -25.46
N HIS A 163 -39.37 -15.25 -24.71
CA HIS A 163 -39.31 -16.62 -25.22
C HIS A 163 -40.19 -17.52 -24.34
N VAL A 164 -40.66 -18.65 -24.87
CA VAL A 164 -41.63 -19.49 -24.18
C VAL A 164 -40.98 -20.76 -23.65
N ALA A 165 -41.22 -21.08 -22.39
CA ALA A 165 -40.88 -22.36 -21.78
C ALA A 165 -42.03 -22.81 -20.88
N ASN A 166 -42.35 -24.11 -20.89
CA ASN A 166 -43.48 -24.68 -20.12
C ASN A 166 -44.83 -23.96 -20.35
N ASN A 167 -45.08 -23.51 -21.59
CA ASN A 167 -46.22 -22.67 -22.00
C ASN A 167 -46.35 -21.32 -21.25
N GLN A 168 -45.27 -20.83 -20.63
CA GLN A 168 -45.21 -19.51 -19.99
C GLN A 168 -44.20 -18.61 -20.72
N ALA A 169 -44.55 -17.33 -20.86
CA ALA A 169 -43.63 -16.31 -21.36
C ALA A 169 -42.53 -16.01 -20.33
N ILE A 170 -41.28 -16.16 -20.74
CA ILE A 170 -40.09 -15.80 -19.97
C ILE A 170 -39.42 -14.59 -20.63
N CYS A 171 -39.29 -13.54 -19.84
CA CYS A 171 -38.71 -12.27 -20.23
C CYS A 171 -37.24 -12.20 -19.80
N THR A 172 -36.35 -11.80 -20.70
CA THR A 172 -34.91 -11.59 -20.43
C THR A 172 -34.45 -10.25 -20.98
N CYS A 173 -33.63 -9.48 -20.24
CA CYS A 173 -33.03 -8.26 -20.78
C CYS A 173 -32.18 -8.58 -22.02
N LEU A 174 -32.14 -7.67 -22.99
CA LEU A 174 -31.18 -7.74 -24.08
C LEU A 174 -29.73 -7.55 -23.56
N PRO A 175 -28.71 -8.07 -24.25
CA PRO A 175 -27.31 -7.85 -23.86
C PRO A 175 -26.98 -6.36 -23.76
N GLY A 176 -26.31 -5.96 -22.67
CA GLY A 176 -26.02 -4.54 -22.38
C GLY A 176 -27.12 -3.78 -21.62
N PHE A 177 -28.24 -4.43 -21.30
CA PHE A 177 -29.31 -3.86 -20.47
C PHE A 177 -29.40 -4.55 -19.09
N LYS A 178 -29.80 -3.78 -18.07
CA LYS A 178 -30.05 -4.21 -16.69
C LYS A 178 -31.44 -3.75 -16.23
N GLY A 179 -31.97 -4.36 -15.18
CA GLY A 179 -33.30 -4.04 -14.62
C GLY A 179 -34.19 -5.26 -14.49
N SER A 180 -35.50 -5.05 -14.50
CA SER A 180 -36.50 -6.12 -14.42
C SER A 180 -37.11 -6.39 -15.79
N PRO A 181 -36.96 -7.60 -16.37
CA PRO A 181 -37.52 -7.92 -17.68
C PRO A 181 -39.06 -7.83 -17.79
N LEU A 182 -39.77 -7.75 -16.67
CA LEU A 182 -41.23 -7.57 -16.67
C LEU A 182 -41.63 -6.09 -16.84
N THR A 183 -40.87 -5.15 -16.28
CA THR A 183 -41.14 -3.70 -16.40
C THR A 183 -40.38 -3.06 -17.57
N GLY A 184 -39.25 -3.67 -17.96
CA GLY A 184 -38.32 -3.16 -18.95
C GLY A 184 -36.92 -2.99 -18.38
N CYS A 185 -35.93 -3.11 -19.24
CA CYS A 185 -34.52 -2.97 -18.89
C CYS A 185 -33.93 -1.67 -19.49
N THR A 186 -33.03 -1.03 -18.75
CA THR A 186 -32.32 0.19 -19.17
C THR A 186 -30.84 -0.13 -19.37
N HIS A 187 -30.10 0.81 -19.94
CA HIS A 187 -28.65 0.76 -19.90
C HIS A 187 -28.12 0.92 -18.45
N GLU A 188 -26.84 0.58 -18.23
CA GLU A 188 -26.18 0.79 -16.93
C GLU A 188 -25.76 2.25 -16.73
N CYS A 189 -25.54 2.98 -17.84
CA CYS A 189 -25.33 4.42 -17.90
C CYS A 189 -25.69 4.93 -19.30
N GLU A 190 -26.04 6.21 -19.40
CA GLU A 190 -26.11 6.96 -20.66
C GLU A 190 -25.06 8.09 -20.70
N ALA A 191 -24.64 8.58 -19.54
CA ALA A 191 -23.56 9.56 -19.37
C ALA A 191 -22.56 9.14 -18.29
N ASP A 192 -21.35 9.73 -18.32
CA ASP A 192 -20.31 9.51 -17.30
C ASP A 192 -20.81 9.75 -15.86
N SER A 193 -21.70 10.75 -15.69
CA SER A 193 -22.30 11.15 -14.41
C SER A 193 -23.10 10.05 -13.71
N ASP A 194 -23.54 9.04 -14.44
CA ASP A 194 -24.37 7.95 -13.92
C ASP A 194 -23.49 6.88 -13.24
N CYS A 195 -22.19 6.90 -13.55
CA CYS A 195 -21.19 6.00 -12.99
C CYS A 195 -20.55 6.57 -11.71
N ALA A 196 -19.98 5.69 -10.89
CA ALA A 196 -19.20 6.10 -9.73
C ALA A 196 -17.98 6.95 -10.15
N THR A 197 -17.47 7.80 -9.26
CA THR A 197 -16.41 8.80 -9.54
C THR A 197 -15.07 8.25 -10.04
N LYS A 198 -14.86 6.93 -10.02
CA LYS A 198 -13.68 6.22 -10.56
C LYS A 198 -13.97 5.42 -11.85
N GLN A 199 -15.15 5.62 -12.45
CA GLN A 199 -15.64 4.95 -13.64
C GLN A 199 -16.13 5.96 -14.68
N SER A 200 -16.24 5.52 -15.93
CA SER A 200 -16.80 6.26 -17.08
C SER A 200 -17.81 5.39 -17.81
N CYS A 201 -18.72 6.04 -18.55
CA CYS A 201 -19.69 5.33 -19.38
C CYS A 201 -19.08 4.99 -20.74
N ARG A 202 -19.02 3.70 -21.06
CA ARG A 202 -18.52 3.19 -22.35
C ARG A 202 -19.39 2.04 -22.81
N ASP A 203 -19.85 2.08 -24.05
CA ASP A 203 -20.75 1.06 -24.62
C ASP A 203 -21.92 0.73 -23.68
N PHE A 204 -22.52 1.80 -23.11
CA PHE A 204 -23.62 1.77 -22.15
C PHE A 204 -23.34 1.07 -20.80
N LYS A 205 -22.05 0.95 -20.44
CA LYS A 205 -21.56 0.27 -19.25
C LYS A 205 -20.56 1.12 -18.45
N CYS A 206 -20.68 1.11 -17.12
CA CYS A 206 -19.70 1.74 -16.24
C CYS A 206 -18.40 0.93 -16.16
N VAL A 207 -17.33 1.43 -16.78
CA VAL A 207 -15.99 0.82 -16.83
C VAL A 207 -14.96 1.73 -16.15
N SER A 208 -13.75 1.23 -15.83
CA SER A 208 -12.69 2.13 -15.38
C SER A 208 -12.00 2.80 -16.58
N PRO A 209 -11.82 4.13 -16.61
CA PRO A 209 -11.11 4.81 -17.69
C PRO A 209 -9.60 4.54 -17.68
N CYS A 210 -9.05 3.86 -16.66
CA CYS A 210 -7.62 3.49 -16.65
C CYS A 210 -7.18 2.62 -17.83
N GLY A 211 -8.11 2.02 -18.58
CA GLY A 211 -7.83 1.36 -19.87
C GLY A 211 -7.44 2.31 -21.01
N ASP A 212 -7.53 3.63 -20.79
CA ASP A 212 -7.17 4.67 -21.78
C ASP A 212 -5.71 5.14 -21.65
N CYS A 213 -4.95 4.58 -20.70
CA CYS A 213 -3.52 4.88 -20.55
C CYS A 213 -2.69 4.17 -21.62
N GLY A 214 -1.62 4.82 -22.06
CA GLY A 214 -0.71 4.32 -23.08
C GLY A 214 0.09 3.09 -22.64
N VAL A 215 0.74 2.44 -23.61
CA VAL A 215 1.61 1.28 -23.31
C VAL A 215 2.74 1.70 -22.37
N ASN A 216 2.94 0.93 -21.29
CA ASN A 216 3.84 1.22 -20.17
C ASN A 216 3.54 2.49 -19.36
N ALA A 217 2.31 3.02 -19.40
CA ALA A 217 1.88 4.12 -18.54
C ALA A 217 1.07 3.63 -17.32
N ASP A 218 1.33 4.22 -16.15
CA ASP A 218 0.55 4.01 -14.94
C ASP A 218 -0.70 4.91 -14.93
N CYS A 219 -1.84 4.38 -14.48
CA CYS A 219 -3.01 5.18 -14.14
C CYS A 219 -2.85 5.74 -12.71
N GLU A 220 -2.36 6.97 -12.58
CA GLU A 220 -2.04 7.57 -11.27
C GLU A 220 -3.31 7.88 -10.47
N THR A 221 -4.34 8.45 -11.11
CA THR A 221 -5.68 8.66 -10.53
C THR A 221 -6.77 8.62 -11.60
N VAL A 222 -8.04 8.60 -11.18
CA VAL A 222 -9.20 8.93 -12.02
C VAL A 222 -9.82 10.23 -11.49
N SER A 223 -10.09 11.18 -12.37
CA SER A 223 -10.68 12.48 -12.04
C SER A 223 -11.65 12.91 -13.14
N ALA A 224 -12.83 13.41 -12.76
CA ALA A 224 -13.91 13.77 -13.68
C ALA A 224 -14.17 12.68 -14.75
N HIS A 225 -14.26 11.42 -14.30
CA HIS A 225 -14.48 10.23 -15.14
C HIS A 225 -13.39 9.94 -16.19
N ARG A 226 -12.21 10.58 -16.10
CA ARG A 226 -11.07 10.37 -16.98
C ARG A 226 -9.86 9.84 -16.20
N ALA A 227 -9.07 8.98 -16.82
CA ALA A 227 -7.79 8.59 -16.27
C ALA A 227 -6.79 9.75 -16.33
N ILE A 228 -5.96 9.86 -15.29
CA ILE A 228 -4.76 10.69 -15.27
C ILE A 228 -3.58 9.73 -15.39
N CYS A 229 -3.06 9.62 -16.60
CA CYS A 229 -2.00 8.67 -16.95
C CYS A 229 -0.61 9.30 -16.81
N LYS A 230 0.39 8.50 -16.44
CA LYS A 230 1.76 8.96 -16.16
C LYS A 230 2.80 7.90 -16.53
N CYS A 231 3.95 8.32 -17.06
CA CYS A 231 5.06 7.36 -17.25
C CYS A 231 5.71 7.02 -15.90
N PRO A 232 6.00 5.74 -15.62
CA PRO A 232 6.75 5.32 -14.43
C PRO A 232 8.19 5.87 -14.43
N ARG A 233 8.89 5.69 -13.31
CA ARG A 233 10.33 6.05 -13.23
C ARG A 233 11.13 5.26 -14.26
N GLY A 234 12.08 5.93 -14.92
CA GLY A 234 12.84 5.36 -16.03
C GLY A 234 12.11 5.38 -17.37
N TYR A 235 10.91 5.94 -17.47
CA TYR A 235 10.17 6.07 -18.72
C TYR A 235 9.85 7.52 -19.08
N PHE A 236 9.84 7.82 -20.37
CA PHE A 236 9.49 9.11 -20.96
C PHE A 236 8.53 8.93 -22.15
N GLY A 237 7.88 9.99 -22.62
CA GLY A 237 6.96 9.94 -23.76
C GLY A 237 5.61 10.59 -23.46
N ASP A 238 4.56 10.09 -24.10
CA ASP A 238 3.17 10.54 -23.91
C ASP A 238 2.40 9.45 -23.13
N PRO A 239 2.02 9.70 -21.87
CA PRO A 239 1.32 8.70 -21.05
C PRO A 239 -0.05 8.24 -21.56
N TYR A 240 -0.65 8.93 -22.54
CA TYR A 240 -1.90 8.51 -23.18
C TYR A 240 -1.68 7.74 -24.49
N ARG A 241 -0.42 7.48 -24.85
CA ARG A 241 -0.05 6.75 -26.07
C ARG A 241 0.98 5.66 -25.83
N ILE A 242 2.18 6.05 -25.41
CA ILE A 242 3.29 5.14 -25.13
C ILE A 242 4.35 5.84 -24.27
N CYS A 243 4.79 5.12 -23.25
CA CYS A 243 5.96 5.41 -22.46
C CYS A 243 7.11 4.49 -22.91
N THR A 244 8.25 5.08 -23.24
CA THR A 244 9.49 4.40 -23.64
C THR A 244 10.56 4.52 -22.56
N ALA A 245 11.36 3.47 -22.36
CA ALA A 245 12.44 3.44 -21.38
C ALA A 245 13.58 4.44 -21.72
N GLU A 246 14.20 5.08 -20.71
CA GLU A 246 15.46 5.85 -20.87
C GLU A 246 16.60 4.92 -21.31
N CYS A 247 16.57 3.66 -20.85
CA CYS A 247 17.48 2.60 -21.28
C CYS A 247 16.91 1.19 -21.07
N GLU A 248 17.41 0.24 -21.85
CA GLU A 248 17.25 -1.22 -21.70
C GLU A 248 18.58 -1.91 -21.33
N SER A 249 19.71 -1.21 -21.48
CA SER A 249 21.05 -1.70 -21.11
C SER A 249 22.01 -0.55 -20.83
N ASP A 250 23.07 -0.82 -20.06
CA ASP A 250 24.11 0.17 -19.69
C ASP A 250 24.74 0.86 -20.90
N SER A 251 24.87 0.15 -22.03
CA SER A 251 25.46 0.66 -23.28
C SER A 251 24.69 1.81 -23.94
N GLN A 252 23.41 1.99 -23.58
CA GLN A 252 22.58 3.10 -24.07
C GLN A 252 22.75 4.36 -23.21
N CYS A 253 23.34 4.25 -22.02
CA CYS A 253 23.45 5.34 -21.08
C CYS A 253 24.72 6.19 -21.30
N PRO A 254 24.66 7.52 -21.07
CA PRO A 254 25.80 8.40 -21.25
C PRO A 254 26.81 8.27 -20.10
N SER A 255 28.08 8.59 -20.36
CA SER A 255 29.21 8.36 -19.44
C SER A 255 29.09 9.01 -18.05
N TYR A 256 28.22 10.02 -17.89
CA TYR A 256 27.95 10.70 -16.60
C TYR A 256 26.79 10.06 -15.79
N LYS A 257 26.12 9.04 -16.34
CA LYS A 257 25.08 8.19 -15.72
C LYS A 257 25.19 6.74 -16.27
N PRO A 258 26.33 6.04 -16.14
CA PRO A 258 26.63 4.88 -17.01
C PRO A 258 25.91 3.57 -16.66
N ALA A 259 25.05 3.52 -15.63
CA ALA A 259 24.32 2.31 -15.25
C ALA A 259 22.84 2.44 -15.64
N CYS A 260 22.28 1.40 -16.27
CA CYS A 260 20.86 1.28 -16.53
C CYS A 260 20.18 0.52 -15.39
N LEU A 261 19.37 1.20 -14.57
CA LEU A 261 18.73 0.61 -13.40
C LEU A 261 17.26 1.02 -13.34
N PHE A 262 16.36 0.02 -13.30
CA PHE A 262 14.91 0.22 -13.43
C PHE A 262 14.54 1.08 -14.65
N ASN A 263 15.18 0.78 -15.78
CA ASN A 263 15.04 1.46 -17.07
C ASN A 263 15.45 2.94 -17.10
N ALA A 264 16.01 3.46 -16.00
CA ALA A 264 16.58 4.80 -15.89
C ALA A 264 18.11 4.76 -16.00
N CYS A 265 18.70 5.75 -16.67
CA CYS A 265 20.15 5.95 -16.62
C CYS A 265 20.52 6.64 -15.30
N VAL A 266 21.28 5.98 -14.46
CA VAL A 266 21.71 6.46 -13.14
C VAL A 266 23.23 6.55 -13.05
N ASN A 267 23.73 7.47 -12.24
CA ASN A 267 25.14 7.52 -11.88
C ASN A 267 25.33 6.74 -10.57
N PRO A 268 26.11 5.64 -10.53
CA PRO A 268 26.34 4.86 -9.31
C PRO A 268 27.06 5.64 -8.20
N CYS A 269 27.69 6.78 -8.50
CA CYS A 269 28.28 7.67 -7.49
C CYS A 269 27.27 8.56 -6.75
N THR A 270 26.03 8.69 -7.22
CA THR A 270 25.02 9.56 -6.58
C THR A 270 24.68 9.03 -5.19
N ASN A 271 25.10 9.75 -4.15
CA ASN A 271 24.95 9.39 -2.72
C ASN A 271 25.66 8.09 -2.30
N ALA A 272 26.62 7.58 -3.07
CA ALA A 272 27.36 6.36 -2.73
C ALA A 272 28.61 6.59 -1.86
N CYS A 273 29.12 7.83 -1.83
CA CYS A 273 30.30 8.22 -1.06
C CYS A 273 29.98 9.37 -0.10
N GLY A 274 30.82 9.49 0.94
CA GLY A 274 30.69 10.50 1.99
C GLY A 274 30.95 11.93 1.50
N VAL A 275 30.62 12.91 2.33
CA VAL A 275 30.86 14.32 1.98
C VAL A 275 32.37 14.58 1.87
N ASN A 276 32.76 15.29 0.82
CA ASN A 276 34.14 15.53 0.38
C ASN A 276 34.96 14.29 -0.04
N ALA A 277 34.33 13.15 -0.31
CA ALA A 277 35.01 11.99 -0.90
C ALA A 277 34.99 12.04 -2.44
N ASP A 278 36.10 11.66 -3.08
CA ASP A 278 36.14 11.37 -4.51
C ASP A 278 35.44 10.02 -4.77
N CYS A 279 34.51 9.99 -5.73
CA CYS A 279 33.92 8.75 -6.23
C CYS A 279 34.46 8.41 -7.62
N ASN A 280 35.04 7.21 -7.75
CA ASN A 280 35.54 6.68 -9.03
C ASN A 280 34.86 5.33 -9.31
N LEU A 281 34.47 5.07 -10.56
CA LEU A 281 33.81 3.81 -10.91
C LEU A 281 34.83 2.73 -11.28
N ARG A 282 34.64 1.52 -10.75
CA ARG A 282 35.24 0.27 -11.28
C ARG A 282 34.14 -0.54 -11.94
N GLY A 283 34.07 -0.49 -13.27
CA GLY A 283 32.89 -0.92 -14.01
C GLY A 283 31.70 -0.03 -13.63
N LEU A 284 30.67 -0.62 -13.03
CA LEU A 284 29.53 0.10 -12.46
C LEU A 284 29.59 0.21 -10.92
N THR A 285 30.61 -0.35 -10.26
CA THR A 285 30.74 -0.27 -8.80
C THR A 285 31.39 1.06 -8.38
N PRO A 286 30.78 1.85 -7.48
CA PRO A 286 31.40 3.05 -6.94
C PRO A 286 32.51 2.69 -5.95
N VAL A 287 33.66 3.36 -6.08
CA VAL A 287 34.80 3.25 -5.18
C VAL A 287 35.10 4.64 -4.62
N CYS A 288 34.93 4.77 -3.30
CA CYS A 288 35.10 6.02 -2.57
C CYS A 288 36.53 6.15 -2.04
N SER A 289 37.12 7.33 -2.15
CA SER A 289 38.43 7.66 -1.59
C SER A 289 38.48 9.10 -1.12
N CYS A 290 39.14 9.41 0.00
CA CYS A 290 39.37 10.81 0.36
C CYS A 290 40.39 11.47 -0.62
N PRO A 291 40.15 12.72 -1.03
CA PRO A 291 41.10 13.49 -1.83
C PRO A 291 42.47 13.65 -1.16
N ARG A 292 43.47 14.11 -1.94
CA ARG A 292 44.78 14.46 -1.37
C ARG A 292 44.62 15.53 -0.29
N ASN A 293 45.38 15.38 0.80
CA ASN A 293 45.33 16.22 2.00
C ASN A 293 44.00 16.15 2.77
N MET A 294 43.23 15.07 2.60
CA MET A 294 42.05 14.75 3.40
C MET A 294 42.15 13.35 4.03
N THR A 295 41.46 13.14 5.14
CA THR A 295 41.41 11.88 5.91
C THR A 295 40.03 11.68 6.53
N GLY A 296 39.77 10.48 7.06
CA GLY A 296 38.46 10.06 7.55
C GLY A 296 37.96 8.80 6.84
N ASP A 297 36.64 8.61 6.83
CA ASP A 297 35.98 7.51 6.15
C ASP A 297 35.39 7.99 4.80
N PRO A 298 35.87 7.50 3.64
CA PRO A 298 35.35 7.87 2.33
C PRO A 298 33.87 7.57 2.10
N PHE A 299 33.24 6.69 2.89
CA PHE A 299 31.80 6.40 2.80
C PHE A 299 30.94 7.34 3.65
N THR A 300 31.51 7.98 4.67
CA THR A 300 30.80 8.86 5.61
C THR A 300 31.21 10.33 5.47
N PHE A 301 32.49 10.65 5.72
CA PHE A 301 33.00 12.02 5.75
C PHE A 301 34.53 12.07 5.61
N CYS A 302 35.00 12.80 4.61
CA CYS A 302 36.41 13.22 4.53
C CYS A 302 36.55 14.63 5.11
N ARG A 303 37.48 14.80 6.05
CA ARG A 303 37.91 16.08 6.62
C ARG A 303 39.32 16.44 6.14
N PRO A 304 39.75 17.71 6.21
CA PRO A 304 41.15 18.08 6.00
C PRO A 304 42.08 17.26 6.92
N PHE A 305 43.24 16.89 6.39
CA PHE A 305 44.32 16.30 7.16
C PHE A 305 44.92 17.38 8.09
N GLU A 306 45.09 17.03 9.36
CA GLU A 306 45.66 17.88 10.41
C GLU A 306 46.88 17.21 11.03
N ALA A 307 47.81 17.98 11.58
CA ALA A 307 49.05 17.45 12.17
C ALA A 307 48.82 16.33 13.22
N ARG A 308 47.68 16.31 13.94
CA ARG A 308 47.30 15.23 14.86
C ARG A 308 47.18 13.85 14.18
N ASP A 309 46.76 13.81 12.92
CA ASP A 309 46.46 12.58 12.17
C ASP A 309 47.73 11.80 11.82
N LEU A 310 48.90 12.45 11.89
CA LEU A 310 50.21 11.80 11.80
C LEU A 310 50.43 10.76 12.92
N CYS A 311 49.70 10.87 14.03
CA CYS A 311 49.80 10.00 15.19
C CYS A 311 48.57 9.07 15.39
N GLU A 312 47.64 9.00 14.43
CA GLU A 312 46.42 8.20 14.54
C GLU A 312 46.14 7.39 13.25
N PRO A 313 46.33 6.05 13.25
CA PRO A 313 46.84 5.22 14.34
C PRO A 313 48.31 5.53 14.66
N ASN A 314 48.72 5.30 15.91
CA ASN A 314 50.08 5.58 16.38
C ASN A 314 51.13 4.79 15.57
N PRO A 315 52.02 5.43 14.81
CA PRO A 315 53.04 4.77 13.99
C PRO A 315 54.32 4.42 14.77
N CYS A 316 54.39 4.79 16.06
CA CYS A 316 55.53 4.55 16.91
C CYS A 316 55.51 3.16 17.55
N GLY A 317 56.65 2.74 18.10
CA GLY A 317 56.82 1.46 18.79
C GLY A 317 55.97 1.31 20.06
N THR A 318 55.93 0.10 20.61
CA THR A 318 55.18 -0.16 21.85
C THR A 318 55.67 0.73 23.00
N ASN A 319 54.75 1.31 23.79
CA ASN A 319 54.99 2.32 24.84
C ASN A 319 55.61 3.66 24.38
N ALA A 320 55.88 3.86 23.08
CA ALA A 320 56.40 5.12 22.57
C ALA A 320 55.28 6.17 22.40
N LYS A 321 55.59 7.41 22.79
CA LYS A 321 54.74 8.57 22.61
C LYS A 321 54.98 9.19 21.23
N CYS A 322 53.95 9.21 20.40
CA CYS A 322 53.92 10.03 19.19
C CYS A 322 53.58 11.49 19.52
N THR A 323 54.25 12.43 18.86
CA THR A 323 53.87 13.84 18.78
C THR A 323 54.01 14.33 17.34
N PRO A 324 53.11 15.18 16.83
CA PRO A 324 53.32 15.83 15.54
C PRO A 324 54.57 16.73 15.58
N GLY A 325 55.35 16.71 14.51
CA GLY A 325 56.54 17.54 14.32
C GLY A 325 56.88 17.70 12.84
N HIS A 326 58.12 18.10 12.54
CA HIS A 326 58.58 18.35 11.17
C HIS A 326 59.95 17.70 10.91
N ASP A 327 60.23 17.36 9.66
CA ASP A 327 61.58 16.99 9.24
C ASP A 327 62.46 18.21 8.91
N ARG A 328 63.72 17.96 8.49
CA ARG A 328 64.70 19.00 8.15
C ARG A 328 64.34 19.84 6.92
N THR A 329 63.30 19.48 6.17
CA THR A 329 62.73 20.24 5.04
C THR A 329 61.49 21.05 5.43
N GLY A 330 60.99 20.87 6.66
CA GLY A 330 59.76 21.51 7.16
C GLY A 330 58.48 20.70 6.92
N ALA A 331 58.55 19.57 6.21
CA ALA A 331 57.39 18.70 6.00
C ALA A 331 56.95 18.04 7.32
N GLU A 332 55.64 18.02 7.59
CA GLU A 332 55.09 17.45 8.82
C GLU A 332 55.32 15.93 8.89
N ARG A 333 55.69 15.40 10.06
CA ARG A 333 55.90 13.97 10.32
C ARG A 333 55.56 13.61 11.77
N PRO A 334 55.18 12.34 12.05
CA PRO A 334 55.18 11.83 13.41
C PRO A 334 56.60 11.82 13.99
N VAL A 335 56.75 12.28 15.23
CA VAL A 335 57.98 12.19 16.02
C VAL A 335 57.72 11.24 17.18
N CYS A 336 58.50 10.16 17.22
CA CYS A 336 58.38 9.13 18.24
C CYS A 336 59.41 9.35 19.36
N THR A 337 58.96 9.31 20.61
CA THR A 337 59.79 9.50 21.80
C THR A 337 59.46 8.46 22.87
N CYS A 338 60.45 8.00 23.64
CA CYS A 338 60.16 7.27 24.86
C CYS A 338 59.76 8.28 25.97
N PRO A 339 58.67 8.03 26.72
CA PRO A 339 58.33 8.85 27.89
C PRO A 339 59.35 8.66 29.02
N SER A 340 59.35 9.56 30.00
CA SER A 340 60.21 9.44 31.19
C SER A 340 60.05 8.08 31.87
N GLY A 341 61.15 7.51 32.36
CA GLY A 341 61.19 6.15 32.92
C GLY A 341 61.21 5.04 31.86
N TYR A 342 61.38 5.37 30.57
CA TYR A 342 61.53 4.40 29.48
C TYR A 342 62.72 4.72 28.57
N ILE A 343 63.33 3.67 28.04
CA ILE A 343 64.53 3.65 27.19
C ILE A 343 64.30 2.80 25.93
N GLY A 344 65.25 2.83 24.99
CA GLY A 344 65.21 2.02 23.76
C GLY A 344 64.92 2.84 22.51
N ASN A 345 64.37 2.18 21.48
CA ASN A 345 64.10 2.79 20.18
C ASN A 345 62.60 3.04 20.01
N ALA A 346 62.19 4.30 20.08
CA ALA A 346 60.79 4.72 20.00
C ALA A 346 60.06 4.38 18.68
N LEU A 347 60.76 3.91 17.63
CA LEU A 347 60.15 3.35 16.41
C LEU A 347 59.89 1.83 16.49
N VAL A 348 60.39 1.15 17.52
CA VAL A 348 60.30 -0.31 17.70
C VAL A 348 59.60 -0.64 19.02
N ALA A 349 60.23 -0.27 20.14
CA ALA A 349 59.67 -0.39 21.48
C ALA A 349 60.43 0.53 22.45
N CYS A 350 59.69 1.07 23.41
CA CYS A 350 60.23 1.69 24.61
C CYS A 350 60.04 0.71 25.78
N GLU A 351 61.15 0.32 26.41
CA GLU A 351 61.19 -0.56 27.57
C GLU A 351 61.35 0.26 28.84
N ARG A 352 60.81 -0.19 29.98
CA ARG A 352 60.94 0.54 31.24
C ARG A 352 62.41 0.53 31.68
N GLY A 353 62.94 1.71 32.02
CA GLY A 353 64.28 1.86 32.57
C GLY A 353 64.42 1.26 33.97
N GLU A 354 65.66 1.04 34.39
CA GLU A 354 66.02 0.44 35.68
C GLU A 354 65.78 1.38 36.85
N CYS A 355 65.85 2.70 36.60
CA CYS A 355 65.75 3.75 37.60
C CYS A 355 65.10 5.03 37.03
N GLU A 356 64.57 5.85 37.92
CA GLU A 356 64.17 7.25 37.71
C GLU A 356 64.93 8.20 38.66
N LEU A 357 65.50 7.67 39.76
CA LEU A 357 66.27 8.38 40.77
C LEU A 357 67.51 7.57 41.16
N ASP A 358 68.59 8.26 41.53
CA ASP A 358 69.85 7.64 41.98
C ASP A 358 69.65 6.61 43.11
N SER A 359 68.76 6.91 44.06
CA SER A 359 68.45 6.07 45.22
C SER A 359 67.75 4.73 44.89
N GLN A 360 67.42 4.47 43.62
CA GLN A 360 66.96 3.16 43.15
C GLN A 360 68.10 2.27 42.65
N CYS A 361 69.29 2.85 42.42
CA CYS A 361 70.51 2.13 42.10
C CYS A 361 71.30 1.75 43.37
N ALA A 362 72.30 0.87 43.23
CA ALA A 362 73.27 0.61 44.30
C ALA A 362 74.09 1.88 44.61
N ASP A 363 74.63 2.02 45.84
CA ASP A 363 75.41 3.20 46.27
C ASP A 363 76.60 3.54 45.33
N ASN A 364 77.16 2.54 44.67
CA ASN A 364 78.27 2.70 43.71
C ASN A 364 77.83 3.01 42.27
N LEU A 365 76.53 3.18 42.00
CA LEU A 365 75.96 3.43 40.68
C LEU A 365 75.09 4.70 40.70
N ALA A 366 75.03 5.42 39.59
CA ALA A 366 74.21 6.62 39.39
C ALA A 366 73.07 6.33 38.39
N CYS A 367 71.94 7.02 38.52
CA CYS A 367 70.84 6.91 37.58
C CYS A 367 71.02 7.88 36.42
N VAL A 368 71.54 7.39 35.28
CA VAL A 368 71.81 8.22 34.10
C VAL A 368 71.02 7.68 32.92
N GLY A 369 70.15 8.51 32.33
CA GLY A 369 69.32 8.11 31.19
C GLY A 369 68.34 6.97 31.51
N PHE A 370 67.89 6.85 32.75
CA PHE A 370 67.07 5.75 33.29
C PHE A 370 67.75 4.37 33.34
N GLN A 371 69.10 4.32 33.37
CA GLN A 371 69.89 3.12 33.63
C GLN A 371 70.83 3.33 34.83
N CYS A 372 71.11 2.26 35.58
CA CYS A 372 72.02 2.30 36.72
C CYS A 372 73.47 2.08 36.26
N VAL A 373 74.19 3.18 35.97
CA VAL A 373 75.55 3.15 35.43
C VAL A 373 76.59 3.46 36.49
N ASP A 374 77.80 2.92 36.35
CA ASP A 374 78.94 3.31 37.20
C ASP A 374 79.41 4.74 36.79
N PRO A 375 79.40 5.73 37.71
CA PRO A 375 79.82 7.10 37.40
C PRO A 375 81.32 7.24 37.04
N CYS A 376 82.11 6.17 37.20
CA CYS A 376 83.49 6.09 36.73
C CYS A 376 83.63 5.58 35.28
N LEU A 377 82.59 5.00 34.68
CA LEU A 377 82.64 4.43 33.32
C LEU A 377 82.26 5.47 32.25
N GLY A 378 83.29 6.03 31.61
CA GLY A 378 83.16 6.90 30.43
C GLY A 378 83.64 8.33 30.73
N ASN A 379 84.70 8.75 30.03
CA ASN A 379 85.34 10.06 30.14
C ASN A 379 85.37 10.59 31.60
N SER A 380 86.11 9.87 32.44
CA SER A 380 86.10 10.00 33.90
C SER A 380 86.16 11.45 34.37
N GLN A 381 85.37 11.77 35.39
CA GLN A 381 85.40 13.08 36.05
C GLN A 381 86.65 13.27 36.92
N CYS A 382 87.47 12.21 37.07
CA CYS A 382 88.74 12.26 37.79
C CYS A 382 89.91 12.69 36.88
N GLY A 383 90.95 13.21 37.52
CA GLY A 383 92.19 13.60 36.88
C GLY A 383 92.99 12.43 36.32
N SER A 384 93.97 12.73 35.46
CA SER A 384 94.90 11.71 34.98
C SER A 384 95.67 11.08 36.15
N GLY A 385 95.85 9.76 36.15
CA GLY A 385 96.51 9.03 37.24
C GLY A 385 95.69 8.89 38.54
N ALA A 386 94.48 9.42 38.63
CA ALA A 386 93.59 9.20 39.77
C ALA A 386 92.83 7.87 39.68
N VAL A 387 92.54 7.28 40.83
CA VAL A 387 91.63 6.14 40.98
C VAL A 387 90.21 6.67 41.23
N CYS A 388 89.27 6.25 40.40
CA CYS A 388 87.84 6.55 40.54
C CYS A 388 87.14 5.40 41.25
N MET A 389 86.23 5.72 42.18
CA MET A 389 85.30 4.76 42.78
C MET A 389 83.90 5.37 42.85
N GLY A 390 82.88 4.69 42.34
CA GLY A 390 81.49 5.07 42.58
C GLY A 390 81.12 4.89 44.05
N ARG A 391 80.63 5.94 44.71
CA ARG A 391 80.03 5.92 46.06
C ARG A 391 78.99 7.03 46.18
N ARG A 392 77.93 6.81 46.96
CA ARG A 392 76.80 7.74 47.15
C ARG A 392 76.27 8.29 45.82
N HIS A 393 76.26 7.45 44.78
CA HIS A 393 75.84 7.76 43.41
C HIS A 393 76.70 8.81 42.68
N ILE A 394 77.92 9.11 43.16
CA ILE A 394 78.88 10.02 42.51
C ILE A 394 80.24 9.35 42.26
N ALA A 395 81.01 9.92 41.34
CA ALA A 395 82.41 9.57 41.15
C ALA A 395 83.26 10.16 42.28
N VAL A 396 83.82 9.31 43.14
CA VAL A 396 84.80 9.75 44.15
C VAL A 396 86.21 9.50 43.60
N CYS A 397 87.00 10.56 43.54
CA CYS A 397 88.33 10.53 42.95
C CYS A 397 89.41 10.58 44.04
N THR A 398 90.41 9.71 43.94
CA THR A 398 91.52 9.63 44.90
C THR A 398 92.86 9.44 44.18
N CYS A 399 93.94 10.06 44.66
CA CYS A 399 95.27 9.71 44.17
C CYS A 399 95.74 8.39 44.81
N PRO A 400 96.29 7.43 44.04
CA PRO A 400 96.79 6.17 44.60
C PRO A 400 98.00 6.39 45.51
N ASN A 401 98.24 5.43 46.42
CA ASN A 401 99.36 5.51 47.37
C ASN A 401 100.71 5.79 46.68
N GLY A 402 101.51 6.69 47.26
CA GLY A 402 102.76 7.16 46.66
C GLY A 402 102.59 8.20 45.54
N HIS A 403 101.40 8.79 45.38
CA HIS A 403 101.15 9.92 44.48
C HIS A 403 100.68 11.16 45.25
N LEU A 404 100.95 12.35 44.70
CA LEU A 404 100.42 13.64 45.15
C LEU A 404 99.73 14.35 43.97
N GLY A 405 98.85 15.32 44.27
CA GLY A 405 98.13 16.09 43.26
C GLY A 405 96.70 16.42 43.66
N ASP A 406 95.90 16.79 42.68
CA ASP A 406 94.44 16.96 42.80
C ASP A 406 93.78 15.83 42.01
N ALA A 407 93.00 15.00 42.68
CA ALA A 407 92.38 13.82 42.10
C ALA A 407 91.29 14.15 41.04
N LEU A 408 90.86 15.40 40.90
CA LEU A 408 89.99 15.88 39.82
C LEU A 408 90.78 16.42 38.61
N VAL A 409 92.10 16.58 38.72
CA VAL A 409 92.94 17.23 37.69
C VAL A 409 94.08 16.33 37.23
N ASN A 410 95.00 15.97 38.13
CA ASN A 410 96.14 15.09 37.85
C ASN A 410 96.83 14.62 39.15
N CYS A 411 97.19 13.34 39.21
CA CYS A 411 98.02 12.73 40.26
C CYS A 411 99.40 12.36 39.69
N TYR A 412 100.49 12.61 40.43
CA TYR A 412 101.87 12.36 40.01
C TYR A 412 102.66 11.59 41.08
N GLU A 413 103.55 10.69 40.65
CA GLU A 413 104.38 9.86 41.55
C GLU A 413 105.35 10.69 42.40
N THR A 414 105.41 10.40 43.70
CA THR A 414 106.32 11.07 44.65
C THR A 414 107.79 10.64 44.53
N ASN A 415 108.09 9.60 43.74
CA ASN A 415 109.46 9.22 43.37
C ASN A 415 110.06 10.10 42.27
N SER A 416 109.32 11.06 41.71
CA SER A 416 109.91 12.08 40.85
C SER A 416 110.81 13.03 41.67
N VAL A 417 112.14 12.85 41.57
CA VAL A 417 113.15 13.67 42.27
C VAL A 417 113.25 15.06 41.62
N ALA A 418 112.18 15.84 41.79
CA ALA A 418 111.94 17.12 41.13
C ALA A 418 111.29 18.18 42.06
N ALA A 419 111.20 17.91 43.37
CA ALA A 419 110.69 18.83 44.38
C ALA A 419 111.68 19.98 44.74
N THR A 420 112.72 20.21 43.93
CA THR A 420 113.71 21.27 44.14
C THR A 420 113.20 22.62 43.59
N TYR A 421 112.43 23.34 44.42
CA TYR A 421 112.18 24.79 44.35
C TYR A 421 112.19 25.46 42.96
N ARG A 422 111.06 25.38 42.23
CA ARG A 422 110.77 26.30 41.09
C ARG A 422 109.99 27.55 41.52
N TYR A 423 110.42 28.21 42.60
CA TYR A 423 109.99 29.58 42.91
C TYR A 423 110.70 30.59 41.97
N ASN A 424 110.27 30.63 40.71
CA ASN A 424 110.82 31.52 39.69
C ASN A 424 110.40 32.98 39.90
N ARG A 425 111.07 33.64 40.85
CA ARG A 425 111.44 35.06 40.84
C ARG A 425 110.45 35.99 40.11
N PHE A 426 109.38 36.38 40.80
CA PHE A 426 108.78 37.69 40.56
C PHE A 426 109.81 38.79 40.82
N LYS A 427 109.67 39.91 40.11
CA LYS A 427 110.69 40.97 40.01
C LYS A 427 110.14 42.27 40.61
N ARG A 428 110.59 42.61 41.83
CA ARG A 428 110.46 43.93 42.50
C ARG A 428 109.01 44.43 42.77
N ASP A 429 108.70 45.13 43.86
CA ASP A 429 109.51 45.79 44.90
C ASP A 429 108.98 45.47 46.33
N GLY A 430 109.66 45.91 47.40
CA GLY A 430 108.96 46.20 48.68
C GLY A 430 109.36 45.52 50.01
N ASN A 431 110.63 45.54 50.41
CA ASN A 431 111.11 45.79 51.80
C ASN A 431 110.78 44.82 53.00
N TYR A 432 111.66 44.84 54.03
CA TYR A 432 111.57 44.27 55.40
C TYR A 432 111.54 42.73 55.67
N THR A 433 112.74 42.17 55.85
CA THR A 433 113.20 41.23 56.91
C THR A 433 112.25 40.20 57.57
N SER A 434 112.57 38.89 57.45
CA SER A 434 113.16 38.04 58.52
C SER A 434 113.26 36.56 58.08
N GLU A 435 113.94 35.71 58.86
CA GLU A 435 114.38 34.34 58.52
C GLU A 435 114.22 33.42 59.77
N PRO A 436 114.41 32.08 59.71
CA PRO A 436 113.36 31.13 59.36
C PRO A 436 113.09 30.04 60.44
N GLU A 437 111.94 29.36 60.37
CA GLU A 437 111.72 28.05 61.01
C GLU A 437 110.94 27.09 60.10
N ALA A 438 111.17 25.79 60.27
CA ALA A 438 110.43 24.69 59.64
C ALA A 438 110.38 23.50 60.60
N PRO A 439 109.26 22.74 60.66
CA PRO A 439 109.43 21.28 60.70
C PRO A 439 108.29 20.42 60.09
N THR A 440 108.69 19.34 59.42
CA THR A 440 108.03 18.02 59.29
C THR A 440 106.60 17.86 58.69
N ILE A 441 106.34 16.63 58.24
CA ILE A 441 105.17 16.19 57.46
C ILE A 441 104.35 15.16 58.27
N THR A 442 103.03 15.22 58.19
CA THR A 442 102.15 14.05 58.32
C THR A 442 101.16 14.05 57.16
N ALA A 443 100.88 12.86 56.60
CA ALA A 443 99.97 12.71 55.47
C ALA A 443 98.55 12.37 55.96
N THR A 444 97.56 13.03 55.38
CA THR A 444 96.13 12.80 55.65
C THR A 444 95.44 12.47 54.33
N GLU A 445 94.54 11.48 54.31
CA GLU A 445 93.76 11.17 53.11
C GLU A 445 92.82 12.34 52.77
N ILE A 446 92.91 12.86 51.54
CA ILE A 446 92.01 13.90 51.03
C ILE A 446 91.03 13.23 50.07
N VAL A 447 89.82 12.95 50.56
CA VAL A 447 88.70 12.51 49.73
C VAL A 447 88.04 13.73 49.10
N VAL A 448 88.03 13.81 47.77
CA VAL A 448 87.37 14.90 47.04
C VAL A 448 86.11 14.35 46.36
N GLU A 449 84.95 14.76 46.86
CA GLU A 449 83.65 14.42 46.25
C GLU A 449 83.42 15.26 44.98
N ALA A 450 83.39 14.61 43.80
CA ALA A 450 83.03 15.29 42.56
C ALA A 450 81.51 15.51 42.51
N THR A 451 81.06 16.71 42.87
CA THR A 451 79.65 17.08 42.67
C THR A 451 79.33 17.16 41.17
N PRO A 452 78.19 16.59 40.72
CA PRO A 452 77.85 16.58 39.30
C PRO A 452 77.62 18.01 38.79
N LYS A 453 78.20 18.35 37.64
CA LYS A 453 77.80 19.55 36.90
C LYS A 453 76.31 19.48 36.60
N PRO A 454 75.55 20.58 36.75
CA PRO A 454 74.13 20.56 36.45
C PRO A 454 73.90 20.17 34.99
N SER A 455 73.08 19.15 34.76
CA SER A 455 72.68 18.70 33.42
C SER A 455 72.09 19.86 32.63
N THR A 456 72.71 20.21 31.51
CA THR A 456 72.33 21.37 30.68
C THR A 456 71.07 21.16 29.82
N ASP A 457 70.11 20.35 30.31
CA ASP A 457 68.75 20.25 29.77
C ASP A 457 67.88 21.45 30.19
N LYS A 458 68.38 22.63 29.85
CA LYS A 458 67.54 23.79 29.59
C LYS A 458 67.73 24.17 28.13
N VAL A 459 66.83 23.66 27.29
CA VAL A 459 66.57 24.22 25.97
C VAL A 459 66.14 25.67 26.17
N VAL A 460 67.10 26.60 26.05
CA VAL A 460 66.83 28.03 26.13
C VAL A 460 66.07 28.43 24.87
N ALA A 461 64.73 28.43 24.98
CA ALA A 461 63.87 29.06 24.01
C ALA A 461 64.24 30.55 23.92
N LYS A 462 65.03 30.92 22.89
CA LYS A 462 65.34 32.31 22.58
C LYS A 462 64.04 33.02 22.18
N LYS A 463 63.37 33.62 23.16
CA LYS A 463 62.27 34.56 22.92
C LYS A 463 62.82 35.78 22.19
N VAL A 464 62.71 35.79 20.87
CA VAL A 464 63.11 36.94 20.04
C VAL A 464 62.05 38.03 20.20
N GLU A 465 62.22 38.90 21.19
CA GLU A 465 61.42 40.11 21.33
C GLU A 465 61.85 41.16 20.30
N THR A 466 61.29 41.05 19.09
CA THR A 466 61.33 42.14 18.11
C THR A 466 60.53 43.32 18.66
N LYS A 467 61.21 44.33 19.22
CA LYS A 467 60.61 45.65 19.46
C LYS A 467 60.13 46.22 18.13
N LYS A 468 58.80 46.32 17.94
CA LYS A 468 58.24 47.18 16.89
C LYS A 468 58.59 48.63 17.21
N VAL A 469 59.18 49.32 16.24
CA VAL A 469 59.23 50.78 16.22
C VAL A 469 57.98 51.25 15.50
N GLU A 470 57.16 52.06 16.16
CA GLU A 470 55.95 52.64 15.56
C GLU A 470 56.28 53.90 14.77
N GLU A 471 56.56 53.77 13.46
CA GLU A 471 56.50 54.93 12.57
C GLU A 471 55.04 55.28 12.24
N THR A 472 54.53 56.35 12.86
CA THR A 472 53.19 56.89 12.61
C THR A 472 53.13 57.74 11.33
N LYS A 473 53.10 57.09 10.15
CA LYS A 473 52.85 57.77 8.87
C LYS A 473 51.35 57.95 8.60
N LYS A 474 50.85 59.16 8.86
CA LYS A 474 49.49 59.60 8.47
C LYS A 474 49.33 59.52 6.94
N PHE A 475 48.35 58.77 6.46
CA PHE A 475 47.80 58.96 5.12
C PHE A 475 46.56 59.86 5.18
N LYS A 476 46.46 60.83 4.27
CA LYS A 476 45.27 61.67 4.12
C LYS A 476 44.25 60.93 3.27
N THR A 477 42.97 60.97 3.67
CA THR A 477 41.86 60.78 2.76
C THR A 477 41.82 61.94 1.75
N GLY A 478 41.65 61.61 0.47
CA GLY A 478 41.36 62.58 -0.59
C GLY A 478 40.24 62.02 -1.45
N GLU A 479 39.14 62.76 -1.54
CA GLU A 479 38.03 62.49 -2.46
C GLU A 479 38.28 63.17 -3.82
N VAL A 480 37.34 62.97 -4.75
CA VAL A 480 37.28 63.54 -6.12
C VAL A 480 38.29 62.91 -7.09
N GLY A 481 37.89 62.39 -8.26
CA GLY A 481 36.54 62.14 -8.78
C GLY A 481 36.40 62.46 -10.27
N THR A 482 35.79 61.54 -11.03
CA THR A 482 35.15 61.77 -12.34
C THR A 482 34.26 60.57 -12.68
#